data_AF-A0A519RRN7-F1
#
_entry.id   AF-A0A519RRN7-F1
#
_cell.length_a   1.000
_cell.length_b   1.000
_cell.length_c   1.000
_cell.angle_alpha   90.00
_cell.angle_beta   90.00
_cell.angle_gamma   90.00
#
_symmetry.space_group_name_H-M   'P 1'
#
loop_
_entity.id
_entity.type
_entity.pdbx_description
1 polymer ?
#
loop_
_entity_poly.entity_id
_entity_poly.type
_entity_poly.pdbx_seq_one_letter_code
_entity_poly.pdbx_strand_id
1 'polypeptide(L)'
;FNRDLNSLLPASLGIALQVSAAKVLRTHKKDTVSNIPVQIGKKKLNVNLTVAPIPNKNGSEALLMLLLKESEKPVDSDTAFFDGQTYLDQYTKDLELEVRLLKNKHDILVEQLDASNENMQSFNEELVSANEEMQSTNEEMQSVNEELHTINSDYHLKNRELMELNDDLNNYFRSNVNGQLFINGEMQLMKFSPAAVELMNLRESDIGRPINHIATNIKFHSILPDIKEVMKNGNIVSQEIQTTEGKWYQMMIMPYLHQQSAQPDGAIITFGDITALKDVQLELDRKNKSLLRINEDLDNFINTASHDLLAPLGNIETSIDVMNQIALSDKKLIDILNLINRSIKTYRQLITDISVIAKVESESSLMELVNIEELIENIEWSLQDKIQQSGAKIKCSLAIKEIKFSKKKPSEHTF
;
A
#
# COMPACT_ATOMS: atom_id res chain seq x y z
N PHE A 1 67.99 21.83 72.72
CA PHE A 1 69.38 21.39 72.46
C PHE A 1 69.63 21.58 70.98
N ASN A 2 70.47 22.54 70.62
CA ASN A 2 70.87 22.72 69.23
C ASN A 2 71.71 21.50 68.82
N ARG A 3 71.27 20.74 67.82
CA ARG A 3 71.96 19.53 67.34
C ARG A 3 72.95 19.84 66.22
N ASP A 4 72.99 21.08 65.76
CA ASP A 4 73.95 21.52 64.76
C ASP A 4 75.30 21.83 65.41
N LEU A 5 76.25 20.92 65.25
CA LEU A 5 77.60 21.06 65.80
C LEU A 5 78.31 22.32 65.30
N ASN A 6 78.04 22.78 64.07
CA ASN A 6 78.66 23.99 63.53
C ASN A 6 78.23 25.24 64.30
N SER A 7 76.98 25.30 64.72
CA SER A 7 76.44 26.42 65.51
C SER A 7 77.01 26.53 66.93
N LEU A 8 77.63 25.45 67.42
CA LEU A 8 78.22 25.37 68.76
C LEU A 8 79.73 25.66 68.78
N LEU A 9 80.36 25.78 67.60
CA LEU A 9 81.79 26.01 67.46
C LEU A 9 82.08 27.50 67.19
N PRO A 10 83.22 28.03 67.70
CA PRO A 10 83.71 29.35 67.32
C PRO A 10 83.95 29.45 65.82
N ALA A 11 83.73 30.64 65.23
CA ALA A 11 83.67 30.85 63.78
C ALA A 11 84.86 30.26 62.99
N SER A 12 86.10 30.48 63.46
CA SER A 12 87.31 29.94 62.82
C SER A 12 87.36 28.42 62.78
N LEU A 13 86.91 27.78 63.86
CA LEU A 13 86.88 26.33 64.01
C LEU A 13 85.71 25.70 63.24
N GLY A 14 84.57 26.38 63.15
CA GLY A 14 83.43 25.97 62.33
C GLY A 14 83.77 25.96 60.83
N ILE A 15 84.44 27.01 60.34
CA ILE A 15 84.89 27.08 58.93
C ILE A 15 85.89 25.96 58.64
N ALA A 16 86.91 25.78 59.50
CA ALA A 16 87.90 24.71 59.34
C ALA A 16 87.23 23.33 59.33
N LEU A 17 86.24 23.12 60.21
CA LEU A 17 85.49 21.88 60.28
C LEU A 17 84.71 21.61 59.01
N GLN A 18 83.95 22.57 58.49
CA GLN A 18 83.13 22.36 57.31
C GLN A 18 83.99 22.05 56.07
N VAL A 19 85.10 22.78 55.87
CA VAL A 19 86.03 22.54 54.76
C VAL A 19 86.70 21.17 54.88
N SER A 20 87.24 20.83 56.07
CA SER A 20 87.86 19.52 56.28
C SER A 20 86.86 18.37 56.22
N ALA A 21 85.64 18.55 56.72
CA ALA A 21 84.58 17.55 56.62
C ALA A 21 84.16 17.32 55.16
N ALA A 22 83.95 18.38 54.38
CA ALA A 22 83.64 18.26 52.95
C ALA A 22 84.76 17.56 52.18
N LYS A 23 86.02 17.92 52.46
CA LYS A 23 87.20 17.27 51.86
C LYS A 23 87.31 15.79 52.24
N VAL A 24 87.09 15.44 53.50
CA VAL A 24 87.14 14.06 54.01
C VAL A 24 85.98 13.23 53.44
N LEU A 25 84.78 13.78 53.33
CA LEU A 25 83.64 13.11 52.71
C LEU A 25 83.89 12.85 51.22
N ARG A 26 84.54 13.77 50.50
CA ARG A 26 84.88 13.58 49.07
C ARG A 26 86.06 12.63 48.84
N THR A 27 87.09 12.69 49.68
CA THR A 27 88.36 11.94 49.44
C THR A 27 88.47 10.64 50.24
N HIS A 28 87.63 10.47 51.26
CA HIS A 28 87.70 9.40 52.27
C HIS A 28 89.07 9.27 52.95
N LYS A 29 89.86 10.35 52.95
CA LYS A 29 91.16 10.42 53.63
C LYS A 29 91.07 11.37 54.81
N LYS A 30 91.77 11.06 55.91
CA LYS A 30 91.87 11.95 57.07
C LYS A 30 92.48 13.30 56.66
N ASP A 31 91.98 14.38 57.25
CA ASP A 31 92.49 15.74 57.07
C ASP A 31 92.85 16.32 58.44
N THR A 32 93.93 17.10 58.51
CA THR A 32 94.36 17.74 59.76
C THR A 32 94.79 19.17 59.49
N VAL A 33 94.15 20.09 60.22
CA VAL A 33 94.38 21.53 60.14
C VAL A 33 94.97 21.98 61.46
N SER A 34 96.17 22.55 61.40
CA SER A 34 96.92 22.94 62.59
C SER A 34 96.79 24.43 62.87
N ASN A 35 96.92 24.79 64.16
CA ASN A 35 97.07 26.17 64.65
C ASN A 35 95.86 27.09 64.39
N ILE A 36 94.64 26.58 64.54
CA ILE A 36 93.40 27.36 64.38
C ILE A 36 93.23 28.26 65.62
N PRO A 37 93.18 29.60 65.48
CA PRO A 37 93.00 30.51 66.60
C PRO A 37 91.55 30.45 67.09
N VAL A 38 91.36 30.11 68.35
CA VAL A 38 90.06 30.01 69.01
C VAL A 38 90.03 30.88 70.26
N GLN A 39 88.95 31.65 70.44
CA GLN A 39 88.76 32.46 71.64
C GLN A 39 87.65 31.84 72.49
N ILE A 40 88.01 31.36 73.69
CA ILE A 40 87.08 30.81 74.67
C ILE A 40 87.07 31.76 75.87
N GLY A 41 86.04 32.60 75.96
CA GLY A 41 85.98 33.68 76.94
C GLY A 41 87.11 34.71 76.75
N LYS A 42 87.99 34.85 77.74
CA LYS A 42 89.16 35.78 77.70
C LYS A 42 90.47 35.10 77.30
N LYS A 43 90.50 33.78 77.10
CA LYS A 43 91.70 33.03 76.70
C LYS A 43 91.73 32.81 75.19
N LYS A 44 92.87 33.13 74.57
CA LYS A 44 93.19 32.77 73.18
C LYS A 44 93.99 31.48 73.18
N LEU A 45 93.52 30.49 72.43
CA LEU A 45 94.10 29.16 72.32
C LEU A 45 94.24 28.81 70.85
N ASN A 46 95.27 28.06 70.49
CA ASN A 46 95.41 27.51 69.15
C ASN A 46 95.09 26.03 69.19
N VAL A 47 94.18 25.58 68.33
CA VAL A 47 93.67 24.21 68.32
C VAL A 47 94.02 23.55 66.99
N ASN A 48 94.47 22.30 67.04
CA ASN A 48 94.60 21.44 65.88
C ASN A 48 93.32 20.63 65.74
N LEU A 49 92.72 20.67 64.55
CA LEU A 49 91.52 19.92 64.19
C LEU A 49 91.88 18.78 63.26
N THR A 50 91.56 17.55 63.65
CA THR A 50 91.65 16.37 62.78
C THR A 50 90.26 15.83 62.52
N VAL A 51 89.94 15.65 61.23
CA VAL A 51 88.68 15.05 60.77
C VAL A 51 89.01 13.76 60.03
N ALA A 52 88.43 12.64 60.45
CA ALA A 52 88.68 11.34 59.84
C ALA A 52 87.38 10.56 59.60
N PRO A 53 87.24 9.83 58.49
CA PRO A 53 86.05 9.03 58.22
C PRO A 53 86.08 7.75 59.05
N ILE A 54 84.94 7.36 59.62
CA ILE A 54 84.75 6.06 60.28
C ILE A 54 84.05 5.14 59.27
N PRO A 55 84.72 4.11 58.73
CA PRO A 55 84.09 3.20 57.80
C PRO A 55 83.01 2.38 58.50
N ASN A 56 81.76 2.48 58.04
CA ASN A 56 80.64 1.70 58.54
C ASN A 56 80.34 0.52 57.59
N LYS A 57 80.24 -0.71 58.12
CA LYS A 57 80.07 -1.93 57.32
C LYS A 57 78.63 -2.19 56.86
N ASN A 58 77.64 -1.43 57.35
CA ASN A 58 76.20 -1.74 57.16
C ASN A 58 75.39 -0.69 56.36
N GLY A 59 76.03 0.13 55.52
CA GLY A 59 75.30 0.92 54.51
C GLY A 59 74.45 2.09 55.03
N SER A 60 74.66 2.54 56.27
CA SER A 60 74.05 3.76 56.82
C SER A 60 75.09 4.87 56.97
N GLU A 61 74.64 6.13 56.81
CA GLU A 61 75.36 7.42 56.80
C GLU A 61 76.81 7.43 57.30
N ALA A 62 77.72 8.02 56.50
CA ALA A 62 79.15 8.11 56.80
C ALA A 62 79.39 8.97 58.07
N LEU A 63 79.86 8.33 59.14
CA LEU A 63 80.21 8.99 60.39
C LEU A 63 81.62 9.59 60.30
N LEU A 64 81.79 10.82 60.82
CA LEU A 64 83.09 11.49 60.92
C LEU A 64 83.56 11.53 62.38
N MET A 65 84.81 11.15 62.61
CA MET A 65 85.51 11.35 63.88
C MET A 65 86.16 12.73 63.91
N LEU A 66 85.94 13.45 65.01
CA LEU A 66 86.46 14.79 65.23
C LEU A 66 87.38 14.77 66.44
N LEU A 67 88.65 15.13 66.25
CA LEU A 67 89.64 15.26 67.31
C LEU A 67 90.13 16.70 67.37
N LEU A 68 90.01 17.32 68.54
CA LEU A 68 90.47 18.67 68.82
C LEU A 68 91.56 18.59 69.88
N LYS A 69 92.74 19.13 69.57
CA LYS A 69 93.88 19.13 70.50
C LYS A 69 94.49 20.53 70.61
N GLU A 70 94.74 20.98 71.83
CA GLU A 70 95.45 22.24 72.09
C GLU A 70 96.90 22.14 71.60
N SER A 71 97.36 23.18 70.90
CA SER A 71 98.71 23.24 70.33
C SER A 71 99.68 23.84 71.35
N GLU A 72 100.55 23.01 71.93
CA GLU A 72 101.51 23.43 72.96
C GLU A 72 102.89 23.89 72.39
N LYS A 73 103.15 23.77 71.08
CA LYS A 73 104.35 24.25 70.34
C LYS A 73 104.18 24.11 68.81
N PRO A 74 104.82 24.94 67.96
CA PRO A 74 104.76 24.76 66.51
C PRO A 74 105.60 23.55 66.10
N VAL A 75 104.99 22.51 65.53
CA VAL A 75 105.69 21.31 65.05
C VAL A 75 105.26 20.94 63.62
N ASP A 76 106.28 20.74 62.79
CA ASP A 76 106.43 20.13 61.45
C ASP A 76 105.67 20.64 60.21
N SER A 77 106.47 20.77 59.15
CA SER A 77 106.30 21.47 57.88
C SER A 77 105.39 20.80 56.85
N ASP A 78 104.70 19.72 57.20
CA ASP A 78 103.78 19.00 56.29
C ASP A 78 102.30 19.14 56.69
N THR A 79 101.98 19.90 57.73
CA THR A 79 100.59 20.15 58.14
C THR A 79 100.08 21.47 57.57
N ALA A 80 98.86 21.45 57.00
CA ALA A 80 98.23 22.65 56.47
C ALA A 80 97.95 23.62 57.63
N PHE A 81 98.63 24.76 57.65
CA PHE A 81 98.34 25.85 58.57
C PHE A 81 96.98 26.45 58.25
N PHE A 82 96.18 26.73 59.29
CA PHE A 82 94.93 27.45 59.10
C PHE A 82 95.20 28.89 58.63
N ASP A 83 94.92 29.14 57.35
CA ASP A 83 94.79 30.49 56.83
C ASP A 83 93.31 30.85 56.74
N GLY A 84 92.88 31.79 57.59
CA GLY A 84 91.48 32.18 57.70
C GLY A 84 90.88 32.70 56.40
N GLN A 85 91.69 33.31 55.52
CA GLN A 85 91.22 33.81 54.23
C GLN A 85 91.02 32.66 53.23
N THR A 86 92.01 31.77 53.11
CA THR A 86 91.94 30.62 52.20
C THR A 86 90.81 29.65 52.56
N TYR A 87 90.59 29.38 53.85
CA TYR A 87 89.51 28.48 54.30
C TYR A 87 88.13 29.12 54.17
N LEU A 88 88.01 30.43 54.40
CA LEU A 88 86.76 31.15 54.17
C LEU A 88 86.42 31.19 52.67
N ASP A 89 87.40 31.44 51.79
CA ASP A 89 87.24 31.42 50.33
C ASP A 89 86.87 30.03 49.80
N GLN A 90 87.37 28.97 50.43
CA GLN A 90 87.01 27.60 50.05
C GLN A 90 85.59 27.25 50.50
N TYR A 91 85.20 27.68 51.71
CA TYR A 91 83.85 27.50 52.21
C TYR A 91 82.81 28.27 51.39
N THR A 92 83.10 29.52 51.02
CA THR A 92 82.21 30.30 50.14
C THR A 92 82.05 29.65 48.78
N LYS A 93 83.12 29.12 48.18
CA LYS A 93 83.06 28.36 46.92
C LYS A 93 82.22 27.09 47.04
N ASP A 94 82.39 26.32 48.10
CA ASP A 94 81.61 25.09 48.31
C ASP A 94 80.11 25.41 48.51
N LEU A 95 79.79 26.47 49.26
CA LEU A 95 78.43 26.96 49.45
C LEU A 95 77.82 27.50 48.14
N GLU A 96 78.59 28.24 47.34
CA GLU A 96 78.17 28.69 46.01
C GLU A 96 77.85 27.52 45.07
N LEU A 97 78.66 26.45 45.12
CA LEU A 97 78.41 25.23 44.38
C LEU A 97 77.14 24.52 44.86
N GLU A 98 76.93 24.42 46.17
CA GLU A 98 75.72 23.80 46.75
C GLU A 98 74.46 24.58 46.37
N VAL A 99 74.49 25.91 46.51
CA VAL A 99 73.38 26.78 46.09
C VAL A 99 73.11 26.62 44.60
N ARG A 100 74.16 26.52 43.76
CA ARG A 100 73.99 26.28 42.32
C ARG A 100 73.35 24.91 42.04
N LEU A 101 73.79 23.86 42.73
CA LEU A 101 73.21 22.51 42.58
C LEU A 101 71.75 22.47 43.04
N LEU A 102 71.43 23.13 44.16
CA LEU A 102 70.07 23.23 44.66
C LEU A 102 69.16 24.01 43.71
N LYS A 103 69.65 25.12 43.14
CA LYS A 103 68.93 25.85 42.09
C LYS A 103 68.64 24.96 40.89
N ASN A 104 69.66 24.29 40.35
CA ASN A 104 69.45 23.37 39.23
C ASN A 104 68.45 22.26 39.55
N LYS A 105 68.50 21.69 40.76
CA LYS A 105 67.53 20.66 41.19
C LYS A 105 66.12 21.22 41.33
N HIS A 106 65.99 22.45 41.83
CA HIS A 106 64.71 23.14 41.92
C HIS A 106 64.13 23.39 40.52
N ASP A 107 64.94 23.87 39.59
CA ASP A 107 64.52 24.14 38.21
C ASP A 107 64.01 22.85 37.53
N ILE A 108 64.71 21.73 37.71
CA ILE A 108 64.26 20.41 37.22
C ILE A 108 62.94 19.99 37.85
N LEU A 109 62.76 20.20 39.16
CA LEU A 109 61.52 19.83 39.85
C LEU A 109 60.34 20.70 39.40
N VAL A 110 60.58 21.98 39.13
CA VAL A 110 59.57 22.89 38.57
C VAL A 110 59.17 22.42 37.18
N GLU A 111 60.14 22.14 36.30
CA GLU A 111 59.88 21.62 34.95
C GLU A 111 59.13 20.28 34.99
N GLN A 112 59.48 19.38 35.92
CA GLN A 112 58.75 18.12 36.12
C GLN A 112 57.33 18.34 36.64
N LEU A 113 57.12 19.31 37.53
CA LEU A 113 55.79 19.64 38.05
C LEU A 113 54.93 20.26 36.94
N ASP A 114 55.49 21.19 36.17
CA ASP A 114 54.82 21.82 35.03
C ASP A 114 54.46 20.76 33.98
N ALA A 115 55.40 19.89 33.60
CA ALA A 115 55.12 18.77 32.70
C ALA A 115 54.05 17.83 33.25
N SER A 116 54.06 17.54 34.56
CA SER A 116 53.02 16.72 35.19
C SER A 116 51.67 17.43 35.20
N ASN A 117 51.63 18.75 35.34
CA ASN A 117 50.42 19.54 35.36
C ASN A 117 49.82 19.65 33.94
N GLU A 118 50.65 19.86 32.92
CA GLU A 118 50.25 19.79 31.50
C GLU A 118 49.70 18.41 31.14
N ASN A 119 50.38 17.34 31.55
CA ASN A 119 49.88 15.97 31.34
C ASN A 119 48.53 15.74 32.03
N MET A 120 48.34 16.26 33.25
CA MET A 120 47.07 16.13 33.96
C MET A 120 45.96 16.96 33.30
N GLN A 121 46.27 18.15 32.78
CA GLN A 121 45.33 18.96 32.02
C GLN A 121 44.92 18.26 30.73
N SER A 122 45.88 17.74 29.97
CA SER A 122 45.62 16.96 28.75
C SER A 122 44.76 15.73 29.04
N PHE A 123 45.04 15.00 30.13
CA PHE A 123 44.22 13.86 30.53
C PHE A 123 42.80 14.28 30.94
N ASN A 124 42.64 15.43 31.61
CA ASN A 124 41.32 15.96 31.91
C ASN A 124 40.56 16.36 30.63
N GLU A 125 41.22 16.99 29.66
CA GLU A 125 40.62 17.32 28.36
C GLU A 125 40.22 16.05 27.60
N GLU A 126 41.05 15.02 27.60
CA GLU A 126 40.75 13.72 26.98
C GLU A 126 39.57 13.02 27.67
N LEU A 127 39.50 13.06 29.01
CA LEU A 127 38.33 12.56 29.76
C LEU A 127 37.06 13.34 29.47
N VAL A 128 37.14 14.68 29.36
CA VAL A 128 36.00 15.51 29.00
C VAL A 128 35.53 15.16 27.59
N SER A 129 36.45 15.04 26.63
CA SER A 129 36.13 14.65 25.26
C SER A 129 35.51 13.26 25.18
N ALA A 130 36.03 12.28 25.94
CA ALA A 130 35.46 10.94 26.00
C ALA A 130 34.05 10.94 26.62
N ASN A 131 33.81 11.81 27.60
CA ASN A 131 32.50 11.96 28.21
C ASN A 131 31.50 12.64 27.24
N GLU A 132 31.94 13.65 26.48
CA GLU A 132 31.14 14.27 25.42
C GLU A 132 30.81 13.27 24.29
N GLU A 133 31.78 12.45 23.87
CA GLU A 133 31.55 11.39 22.88
C GLU A 133 30.58 10.32 23.42
N MET A 134 30.72 9.90 24.67
CA MET A 134 29.75 9.01 25.32
C MET A 134 28.35 9.63 25.39
N GLN A 135 28.25 10.91 25.72
CA GLN A 135 26.96 11.61 25.74
C GLN A 135 26.36 11.66 24.33
N SER A 136 27.16 11.98 23.31
CA SER A 136 26.72 11.99 21.91
C SER A 136 26.21 10.61 21.47
N THR A 137 26.93 9.53 21.78
CA THR A 137 26.47 8.17 21.43
C THR A 137 25.20 7.77 22.16
N ASN A 138 25.00 8.25 23.39
CA ASN A 138 23.76 8.03 24.14
C ASN A 138 22.58 8.80 23.52
N GLU A 139 22.80 10.04 23.09
CA GLU A 139 21.79 10.84 22.35
C GLU A 139 21.45 10.20 20.99
N GLU A 140 22.44 9.72 20.25
CA GLU A 140 22.23 8.98 19.00
C GLU A 140 21.44 7.68 19.22
N MET A 141 21.76 6.92 20.26
CA MET A 141 21.03 5.70 20.62
C MET A 141 19.58 6.00 21.00
N GLN A 142 19.34 7.08 21.74
CA GLN A 142 18.00 7.52 22.08
C GLN A 142 17.21 7.90 20.81
N SER A 143 17.83 8.65 19.89
CA SER A 143 17.23 9.02 18.61
C SER A 143 16.84 7.79 17.78
N VAL A 144 17.74 6.81 17.65
CA VAL A 144 17.44 5.54 16.94
C VAL A 144 16.29 4.79 17.61
N ASN A 145 16.23 4.80 18.94
CA ASN A 145 15.14 4.15 19.67
C ASN A 145 13.79 4.84 19.40
N GLU A 146 13.76 6.18 19.37
CA GLU A 146 12.57 6.96 19.01
C GLU A 146 12.13 6.70 17.56
N GLU A 147 13.08 6.61 16.62
CA GLU A 147 12.79 6.26 15.22
C GLU A 147 12.22 4.85 15.08
N LEU A 148 12.79 3.85 15.78
CA LEU A 148 12.28 2.49 15.81
C LEU A 148 10.85 2.42 16.39
N HIS A 149 10.58 3.15 17.46
CA HIS A 149 9.23 3.23 18.03
C HIS A 149 8.22 3.84 17.04
N THR A 150 8.66 4.84 16.26
CA THR A 150 7.84 5.47 15.22
C THR A 150 7.55 4.46 14.10
N ILE A 151 8.57 3.81 13.55
CA ILE A 151 8.42 2.80 12.48
C ILE A 151 7.52 1.65 12.94
N ASN A 152 7.66 1.18 14.17
CA ASN A 152 6.83 0.12 14.71
C ASN A 152 5.35 0.55 14.83
N SER A 153 5.12 1.79 15.27
CA SER A 153 3.77 2.37 15.34
C SER A 153 3.14 2.45 13.95
N ASP A 154 3.89 2.92 12.96
CA ASP A 154 3.45 2.98 11.56
C ASP A 154 3.16 1.60 10.99
N TYR A 155 4.00 0.61 11.29
CA TYR A 155 3.78 -0.77 10.90
C TYR A 155 2.48 -1.34 11.49
N HIS A 156 2.20 -1.06 12.77
CA HIS A 156 0.94 -1.44 13.40
C HIS A 156 -0.28 -0.75 12.79
N LEU A 157 -0.16 0.54 12.45
CA LEU A 157 -1.21 1.27 11.73
C LEU A 157 -1.46 0.64 10.35
N LYS A 158 -0.39 0.34 9.59
CA LYS A 158 -0.52 -0.30 8.28
C LYS A 158 -1.17 -1.67 8.36
N ASN A 159 -0.81 -2.47 9.36
CA ASN A 159 -1.44 -3.76 9.59
C ASN A 159 -2.93 -3.61 9.92
N ARG A 160 -3.32 -2.61 10.71
CA ARG A 160 -4.73 -2.34 11.00
C ARG A 160 -5.50 -1.94 9.74
N GLU A 161 -4.96 -1.04 8.94
CA GLU A 161 -5.55 -0.65 7.65
C GLU A 161 -5.74 -1.86 6.72
N LEU A 162 -4.74 -2.76 6.67
CA LEU A 162 -4.83 -3.99 5.87
C LEU A 162 -5.90 -4.95 6.40
N MET A 163 -6.05 -5.06 7.72
CA MET A 163 -7.11 -5.87 8.34
C MET A 163 -8.49 -5.31 8.04
N GLU A 164 -8.69 -4.00 8.22
CA GLU A 164 -9.96 -3.32 7.91
C GLU A 164 -10.32 -3.48 6.43
N LEU A 165 -9.37 -3.26 5.52
CA LEU A 165 -9.59 -3.46 4.09
C LEU A 165 -9.92 -4.93 3.76
N ASN A 166 -9.27 -5.89 4.42
CA ASN A 166 -9.56 -7.31 4.22
C ASN A 166 -10.97 -7.67 4.70
N ASP A 167 -11.37 -7.16 5.86
CA ASP A 167 -12.72 -7.34 6.39
C ASP A 167 -13.78 -6.72 5.47
N ASP A 168 -13.55 -5.51 4.96
CA ASP A 168 -14.41 -4.87 3.97
C ASP A 168 -14.53 -5.70 2.68
N LEU A 169 -13.41 -6.22 2.16
CA LEU A 169 -13.41 -7.10 0.99
C LEU A 169 -14.16 -8.41 1.27
N ASN A 170 -14.02 -8.99 2.46
CA ASN A 170 -14.76 -10.18 2.85
C ASN A 170 -16.25 -9.89 2.99
N ASN A 171 -16.62 -8.74 3.53
CA ASN A 171 -18.01 -8.29 3.62
C ASN A 171 -18.61 -8.08 2.23
N TYR A 172 -17.90 -7.38 1.34
CA TYR A 172 -18.30 -7.25 -0.06
C TYR A 172 -18.51 -8.62 -0.71
N PHE A 173 -17.53 -9.51 -0.57
CA PHE A 173 -17.55 -10.83 -1.17
C PHE A 173 -18.69 -11.73 -0.64
N ARG A 174 -19.03 -11.60 0.65
CA ARG A 174 -20.17 -12.29 1.27
C ARG A 174 -21.52 -11.68 0.92
N SER A 175 -21.57 -10.36 0.70
CA SER A 175 -22.80 -9.61 0.37
C SER A 175 -23.25 -9.78 -1.08
N ASN A 176 -22.33 -10.23 -1.95
CA ASN A 176 -22.65 -10.47 -3.35
C ASN A 176 -23.60 -11.67 -3.48
N VAL A 177 -24.75 -11.43 -4.14
CA VAL A 177 -25.80 -12.44 -4.37
C VAL A 177 -25.34 -13.49 -5.39
N ASN A 178 -24.42 -13.13 -6.29
CA ASN A 178 -23.93 -14.04 -7.30
C ASN A 178 -22.94 -15.06 -6.71
N GLY A 179 -23.06 -16.32 -7.13
CA GLY A 179 -22.07 -17.34 -6.81
C GLY A 179 -20.73 -17.01 -7.47
N GLN A 180 -19.63 -17.04 -6.73
CA GLN A 180 -18.30 -16.76 -7.26
C GLN A 180 -17.30 -17.82 -6.82
N LEU A 181 -16.40 -18.23 -7.72
CA LEU A 181 -15.28 -19.13 -7.47
C LEU A 181 -14.00 -18.50 -7.99
N PHE A 182 -12.93 -18.63 -7.21
CA PHE A 182 -11.58 -18.20 -7.58
C PHE A 182 -10.71 -19.44 -7.72
N ILE A 183 -10.03 -19.56 -8.84
CA ILE A 183 -9.20 -20.72 -9.18
C ILE A 183 -7.82 -20.21 -9.59
N ASN A 184 -6.75 -20.82 -9.07
CA ASN A 184 -5.37 -20.47 -9.43
C ASN A 184 -4.89 -21.13 -10.73
N GLY A 185 -3.66 -20.82 -11.15
CA GLY A 185 -2.97 -21.43 -12.29
C GLY A 185 -2.90 -22.96 -12.28
N GLU A 186 -2.95 -23.59 -11.10
CA GLU A 186 -2.92 -25.06 -10.92
C GLU A 186 -4.31 -25.70 -10.92
N MET A 187 -5.36 -24.94 -11.26
CA MET A 187 -6.76 -25.35 -11.21
C MET A 187 -7.26 -25.72 -9.81
N GLN A 188 -6.67 -25.15 -8.75
CA GLN A 188 -7.12 -25.34 -7.37
C GLN A 188 -8.06 -24.20 -6.96
N LEU A 189 -9.08 -24.56 -6.19
CA LEU A 189 -10.02 -23.60 -5.61
C LEU A 189 -9.31 -22.73 -4.55
N MET A 190 -9.24 -21.42 -4.75
CA MET A 190 -8.65 -20.48 -3.80
C MET A 190 -9.68 -19.94 -2.81
N LYS A 191 -10.88 -19.61 -3.30
CA LYS A 191 -11.94 -18.98 -2.53
C LYS A 191 -13.28 -19.14 -3.25
N PHE A 192 -14.38 -19.10 -2.50
CA PHE A 192 -15.73 -19.17 -3.04
C PHE A 192 -16.71 -18.33 -2.23
N SER A 193 -17.71 -17.73 -2.90
CA SER A 193 -18.74 -16.95 -2.22
C SER A 193 -19.79 -17.87 -1.60
N PRO A 194 -20.52 -17.43 -0.55
CA PRO A 194 -21.57 -18.24 0.07
C PRO A 194 -22.64 -18.70 -0.94
N ALA A 195 -22.99 -17.87 -1.92
CA ALA A 195 -23.96 -18.21 -2.96
C ALA A 195 -23.51 -19.36 -3.88
N ALA A 196 -22.19 -19.63 -3.98
CA ALA A 196 -21.67 -20.74 -4.78
C ALA A 196 -21.77 -22.10 -4.06
N VAL A 197 -22.02 -22.13 -2.75
CA VAL A 197 -22.04 -23.35 -1.93
C VAL A 197 -23.09 -24.34 -2.42
N GLU A 198 -24.31 -23.88 -2.67
CA GLU A 198 -25.43 -24.73 -3.12
C GLU A 198 -25.20 -25.25 -4.55
N LEU A 199 -24.65 -24.42 -5.44
CA LEU A 199 -24.44 -24.77 -6.84
C LEU A 199 -23.31 -25.81 -7.03
N MET A 200 -22.27 -25.73 -6.19
CA MET A 200 -21.01 -26.47 -6.35
C MET A 200 -20.73 -27.41 -5.17
N ASN A 201 -21.72 -27.65 -4.29
CA ASN A 201 -21.63 -28.51 -3.11
C ASN A 201 -20.38 -28.28 -2.24
N LEU A 202 -19.99 -27.01 -2.07
CA LEU A 202 -18.69 -26.64 -1.50
C LEU A 202 -18.64 -26.73 0.02
N ARG A 203 -17.45 -27.00 0.54
CA ARG A 203 -17.11 -26.87 1.96
C ARG A 203 -15.85 -26.03 2.11
N GLU A 204 -15.68 -25.41 3.28
CA GLU A 204 -14.46 -24.62 3.55
C GLU A 204 -13.18 -25.47 3.43
N SER A 205 -13.26 -26.76 3.73
CA SER A 205 -12.15 -27.72 3.55
C SER A 205 -11.78 -28.01 2.10
N ASP A 206 -12.57 -27.55 1.11
CA ASP A 206 -12.28 -27.75 -0.31
C ASP A 206 -11.37 -26.66 -0.89
N ILE A 207 -11.05 -25.62 -0.13
CA ILE A 207 -10.00 -24.65 -0.49
C ILE A 207 -8.67 -25.39 -0.65
N GLY A 208 -7.95 -25.11 -1.74
CA GLY A 208 -6.72 -25.78 -2.15
C GLY A 208 -6.93 -27.07 -2.94
N ARG A 209 -8.16 -27.58 -3.07
CA ARG A 209 -8.43 -28.76 -3.89
C ARG A 209 -8.56 -28.43 -5.37
N PRO A 210 -8.12 -29.33 -6.26
CA PRO A 210 -8.41 -29.25 -7.69
C PRO A 210 -9.92 -29.18 -7.98
N ILE A 211 -10.33 -28.25 -8.83
CA ILE A 211 -11.75 -28.00 -9.18
C ILE A 211 -12.43 -29.21 -9.84
N ASN A 212 -11.66 -30.10 -10.47
CA ASN A 212 -12.16 -31.35 -11.06
C ASN A 212 -12.61 -32.40 -10.02
N HIS A 213 -12.20 -32.26 -8.76
CA HIS A 213 -12.60 -33.15 -7.66
C HIS A 213 -13.82 -32.62 -6.90
N ILE A 214 -14.36 -31.47 -7.29
CA ILE A 214 -15.51 -30.84 -6.67
C ILE A 214 -16.78 -31.27 -7.40
N ALA A 215 -17.74 -31.82 -6.67
CA ALA A 215 -19.01 -32.27 -7.22
C ALA A 215 -19.91 -31.07 -7.57
N THR A 216 -20.47 -31.03 -8.77
CA THR A 216 -21.32 -29.91 -9.22
C THR A 216 -22.77 -30.35 -9.39
N ASN A 217 -23.70 -29.42 -9.19
CA ASN A 217 -25.13 -29.63 -9.47
C ASN A 217 -25.52 -29.14 -10.88
N ILE A 218 -24.54 -28.95 -11.77
CA ILE A 218 -24.75 -28.42 -13.12
C ILE A 218 -25.13 -29.56 -14.06
N LYS A 219 -26.22 -29.43 -14.81
CA LYS A 219 -26.67 -30.43 -15.80
C LYS A 219 -25.91 -30.27 -17.11
N PHE A 220 -25.48 -31.41 -17.67
CA PHE A 220 -25.04 -31.56 -19.08
C PHE A 220 -23.97 -30.56 -19.55
N HIS A 221 -23.15 -30.02 -18.65
CA HIS A 221 -22.08 -29.09 -18.96
C HIS A 221 -20.87 -29.34 -18.06
N SER A 222 -19.68 -29.36 -18.65
CA SER A 222 -18.41 -29.47 -17.93
C SER A 222 -17.72 -28.13 -17.95
N ILE A 223 -17.47 -27.54 -16.78
CA ILE A 223 -16.82 -26.23 -16.64
C ILE A 223 -15.31 -26.27 -16.93
N LEU A 224 -14.69 -27.45 -16.90
CA LEU A 224 -13.24 -27.62 -16.99
C LEU A 224 -12.63 -27.17 -18.33
N PRO A 225 -13.20 -27.51 -19.50
CA PRO A 225 -12.68 -27.05 -20.79
C PRO A 225 -12.72 -25.52 -20.89
N ASP A 226 -13.80 -24.90 -20.43
CA ASP A 226 -14.00 -23.46 -20.50
C ASP A 226 -12.99 -22.71 -19.61
N ILE A 227 -12.74 -23.21 -18.39
CA ILE A 227 -11.68 -22.67 -17.51
C ILE A 227 -10.32 -22.71 -18.21
N LYS A 228 -9.98 -23.85 -18.83
CA LYS A 228 -8.71 -24.00 -19.56
C LYS A 228 -8.63 -23.08 -20.77
N GLU A 229 -9.74 -22.87 -21.47
CA GLU A 229 -9.80 -21.95 -22.60
C GLU A 229 -9.54 -20.51 -22.15
N VAL A 230 -10.20 -20.06 -21.08
CA VAL A 230 -10.00 -18.72 -20.50
C VAL A 230 -8.58 -18.52 -20.03
N MET A 231 -8.00 -19.50 -19.33
CA MET A 231 -6.61 -19.42 -18.86
C MET A 231 -5.60 -19.38 -20.01
N LYS A 232 -5.89 -20.07 -21.13
CA LYS A 232 -4.99 -20.10 -22.29
C LYS A 232 -5.12 -18.86 -23.17
N ASN A 233 -6.34 -18.41 -23.44
CA ASN A 233 -6.63 -17.39 -24.45
C ASN A 233 -6.88 -16.00 -23.83
N GLY A 234 -7.17 -15.92 -22.53
CA GLY A 234 -7.54 -14.67 -21.85
C GLY A 234 -8.94 -14.16 -22.18
N ASN A 235 -9.75 -14.93 -22.90
CA ASN A 235 -11.09 -14.53 -23.30
C ASN A 235 -12.12 -14.80 -22.20
N ILE A 236 -13.17 -13.98 -22.15
CA ILE A 236 -14.31 -14.22 -21.27
C ILE A 236 -15.25 -15.23 -21.93
N VAL A 237 -15.57 -16.31 -21.21
CA VAL A 237 -16.59 -17.29 -21.64
C VAL A 237 -17.88 -17.02 -20.88
N SER A 238 -19.01 -16.99 -21.61
CA SER A 238 -20.33 -16.73 -21.04
C SER A 238 -21.33 -17.75 -21.57
N GLN A 239 -21.99 -18.49 -20.68
CA GLN A 239 -22.96 -19.52 -21.04
C GLN A 239 -24.13 -19.56 -20.07
N GLU A 240 -25.31 -19.91 -20.58
CA GLU A 240 -26.47 -20.24 -19.76
C GLU A 240 -26.40 -21.72 -19.36
N ILE A 241 -26.44 -22.00 -18.07
CA ILE A 241 -26.41 -23.35 -17.53
C ILE A 241 -27.69 -23.61 -16.72
N GLN A 242 -28.09 -24.88 -16.67
CA GLN A 242 -29.20 -25.31 -15.84
C GLN A 242 -28.70 -26.27 -14.76
N THR A 243 -29.27 -26.18 -13.57
CA THR A 243 -28.96 -27.08 -12.45
C THR A 243 -29.79 -28.37 -12.51
N THR A 244 -29.40 -29.37 -11.71
CA THR A 244 -30.14 -30.61 -11.50
C THR A 244 -31.56 -30.35 -10.97
N GLU A 245 -31.75 -29.30 -10.19
CA GLU A 245 -33.03 -28.84 -9.66
C GLU A 245 -33.87 -28.03 -10.66
N GLY A 246 -33.30 -27.64 -11.81
CA GLY A 246 -34.00 -26.92 -12.88
C GLY A 246 -33.87 -25.40 -12.87
N LYS A 247 -33.19 -24.82 -11.86
CA LYS A 247 -32.82 -23.40 -11.83
C LYS A 247 -31.84 -23.05 -12.95
N TRP A 248 -31.95 -21.83 -13.49
CA TRP A 248 -31.11 -21.34 -14.58
C TRP A 248 -30.12 -20.29 -14.08
N TYR A 249 -28.87 -20.40 -14.52
CA TYR A 249 -27.81 -19.46 -14.17
C TYR A 249 -27.07 -18.98 -15.43
N GLN A 250 -26.74 -17.69 -15.46
CA GLN A 250 -25.71 -17.17 -16.35
C GLN A 250 -24.35 -17.42 -15.72
N MET A 251 -23.55 -18.30 -16.31
CA MET A 251 -22.18 -18.56 -15.92
C MET A 251 -21.24 -17.68 -16.75
N MET A 252 -20.33 -16.98 -16.07
CA MET A 252 -19.25 -16.22 -16.71
C MET A 252 -17.90 -16.65 -16.13
N ILE A 253 -16.96 -16.98 -17.00
CA ILE A 253 -15.59 -17.34 -16.65
C ILE A 253 -14.66 -16.26 -17.20
N MET A 254 -13.89 -15.66 -16.31
CA MET A 254 -12.98 -14.54 -16.61
C MET A 254 -11.56 -14.91 -16.19
N PRO A 255 -10.52 -14.43 -16.90
CA PRO A 255 -9.14 -14.70 -16.51
C PRO A 255 -8.82 -13.98 -15.19
N TYR A 256 -8.15 -14.69 -14.28
CA TYR A 256 -7.55 -14.07 -13.10
C TYR A 256 -6.16 -13.57 -13.46
N LEU A 257 -5.92 -12.26 -13.38
CA LEU A 257 -4.65 -11.64 -13.77
C LEU A 257 -3.82 -11.29 -12.53
N HIS A 258 -2.55 -11.67 -12.52
CA HIS A 258 -1.61 -11.22 -11.51
C HIS A 258 -1.11 -9.80 -11.83
N GLN A 259 -1.01 -8.93 -10.83
CA GLN A 259 -0.64 -7.51 -11.01
C GLN A 259 0.72 -7.29 -11.71
N GLN A 260 1.62 -8.28 -11.70
CA GLN A 260 2.99 -8.14 -12.21
C GLN A 260 3.21 -8.73 -13.62
N SER A 261 2.45 -9.75 -14.04
CA SER A 261 2.74 -10.48 -15.28
C SER A 261 1.76 -10.19 -16.42
N ALA A 262 0.61 -9.57 -16.14
CA ALA A 262 -0.52 -9.41 -17.08
C ALA A 262 -0.96 -10.73 -17.77
N GLN A 263 -0.44 -11.86 -17.32
CA GLN A 263 -0.71 -13.19 -17.85
C GLN A 263 -1.80 -13.84 -16.99
N PRO A 264 -2.75 -14.58 -17.59
CA PRO A 264 -3.75 -15.30 -16.82
C PRO A 264 -3.09 -16.33 -15.89
N ASP A 265 -3.26 -16.16 -14.58
CA ASP A 265 -2.78 -17.06 -13.53
C ASP A 265 -3.95 -17.68 -12.77
N GLY A 266 -4.97 -18.09 -13.53
CA GLY A 266 -6.20 -18.67 -13.01
C GLY A 266 -7.46 -18.14 -13.68
N ALA A 267 -8.59 -18.43 -13.04
CA ALA A 267 -9.91 -18.03 -13.51
C ALA A 267 -10.84 -17.64 -12.36
N ILE A 268 -11.70 -16.66 -12.61
CA ILE A 268 -12.84 -16.32 -11.77
C ILE A 268 -14.10 -16.81 -12.48
N ILE A 269 -14.91 -17.59 -11.77
CA ILE A 269 -16.21 -18.06 -12.26
C ILE A 269 -17.29 -17.34 -11.49
N THR A 270 -18.26 -16.75 -12.18
CA THR A 270 -19.43 -16.09 -11.58
C THR A 270 -20.70 -16.75 -12.09
N PHE A 271 -21.68 -16.93 -11.21
CA PHE A 271 -23.00 -17.48 -11.48
C PHE A 271 -24.06 -16.46 -11.07
N GLY A 272 -24.76 -15.89 -12.04
CA GLY A 272 -25.92 -15.03 -11.80
C GLY A 272 -27.20 -15.83 -12.00
N ASP A 273 -28.11 -15.82 -11.02
CA ASP A 273 -29.41 -16.48 -11.15
C ASP A 273 -30.27 -15.74 -12.18
N ILE A 274 -30.67 -16.45 -13.24
CA ILE A 274 -31.54 -15.95 -14.31
C ILE A 274 -32.85 -16.75 -14.38
N THR A 275 -33.20 -17.50 -13.34
CA THR A 275 -34.39 -18.37 -13.30
C THR A 275 -35.66 -17.56 -13.53
N ALA A 276 -35.84 -16.47 -12.78
CA ALA A 276 -37.00 -15.59 -12.96
C ALA A 276 -37.08 -14.98 -14.37
N LEU A 277 -35.93 -14.63 -14.96
CA LEU A 277 -35.86 -14.12 -16.33
C LEU A 277 -36.28 -15.19 -17.33
N LYS A 278 -35.81 -16.42 -17.17
CA LYS A 278 -36.18 -17.56 -18.01
C LYS A 278 -37.65 -17.92 -17.89
N ASP A 279 -38.21 -17.89 -16.69
CA ASP A 279 -39.63 -18.17 -16.47
C ASP A 279 -40.53 -17.15 -17.19
N VAL A 280 -40.18 -15.86 -17.10
CA VAL A 280 -40.89 -14.79 -17.83
C VAL A 280 -40.72 -14.96 -19.34
N GLN A 281 -39.53 -15.30 -19.81
CA GLN A 281 -39.26 -15.55 -21.23
C GLN A 281 -40.12 -16.72 -21.77
N LEU A 282 -40.25 -17.80 -20.99
CA LEU A 282 -41.06 -18.96 -21.35
C LEU A 282 -42.56 -18.64 -21.32
N GLU A 283 -43.03 -17.86 -20.34
CA GLU A 283 -44.43 -17.43 -20.30
C GLU A 283 -44.78 -16.54 -21.50
N LEU A 284 -43.88 -15.62 -21.86
CA LEU A 284 -44.04 -14.75 -23.01
C LEU A 284 -44.10 -15.56 -24.31
N ASP A 285 -43.21 -16.54 -24.50
CA ASP A 285 -43.23 -17.43 -25.67
C ASP A 285 -44.54 -18.23 -25.76
N ARG A 286 -45.05 -18.74 -24.63
CA ARG A 286 -46.35 -19.42 -24.58
C ARG A 286 -47.50 -18.49 -24.96
N LYS A 287 -47.53 -17.26 -24.44
CA LYS A 287 -48.54 -16.27 -24.77
C LYS A 287 -48.49 -15.86 -26.24
N ASN A 288 -47.30 -15.63 -26.79
CA ASN A 288 -47.12 -15.32 -28.21
C ASN A 288 -47.61 -16.46 -29.11
N LYS A 289 -47.25 -17.71 -28.80
CA LYS A 289 -47.77 -18.88 -29.55
C LYS A 289 -49.29 -19.01 -29.46
N SER A 290 -49.87 -18.74 -28.30
CA SER A 290 -51.33 -18.74 -28.13
C SER A 290 -52.00 -17.63 -28.94
N LEU A 291 -51.42 -16.43 -28.97
CA LEU A 291 -51.94 -15.30 -29.75
C LEU A 291 -51.88 -15.60 -31.26
N LEU A 292 -50.76 -16.13 -31.75
CA LEU A 292 -50.62 -16.53 -33.15
C LEU A 292 -51.70 -17.55 -33.54
N ARG A 293 -51.94 -18.55 -32.70
CA ARG A 293 -52.99 -19.54 -32.93
C ARG A 293 -54.40 -18.92 -32.94
N ILE A 294 -54.71 -18.03 -32.01
CA ILE A 294 -56.01 -17.34 -31.95
C ILE A 294 -56.22 -16.47 -33.20
N ASN A 295 -55.17 -15.80 -33.68
CA ASN A 295 -55.24 -15.02 -34.91
C ASN A 295 -55.50 -15.92 -36.13
N GLU A 296 -54.79 -17.05 -36.26
CA GLU A 296 -55.04 -18.03 -37.33
C GLU A 296 -56.46 -18.61 -37.28
N ASP A 297 -56.94 -18.98 -36.08
CA ASP A 297 -58.29 -19.50 -35.87
C ASP A 297 -59.36 -18.44 -36.22
N LEU A 298 -59.12 -17.17 -35.89
CA LEU A 298 -59.99 -16.05 -36.24
C LEU A 298 -60.03 -15.83 -37.76
N ASP A 299 -58.88 -15.80 -38.43
CA ASP A 299 -58.80 -15.66 -39.89
C ASP A 299 -59.55 -16.79 -40.61
N ASN A 300 -59.37 -18.04 -40.14
CA ASN A 300 -60.10 -19.19 -40.67
C ASN A 300 -61.61 -19.06 -40.42
N PHE A 301 -62.01 -18.68 -39.21
CA PHE A 301 -63.43 -18.48 -38.88
C PHE A 301 -64.08 -17.41 -39.76
N ILE A 302 -63.43 -16.26 -39.95
CA ILE A 302 -63.96 -15.18 -40.80
C ILE A 302 -64.14 -15.68 -42.23
N ASN A 303 -63.14 -16.33 -42.80
CA ASN A 303 -63.19 -16.82 -44.18
C ASN A 303 -64.30 -17.87 -44.37
N THR A 304 -64.40 -18.85 -43.47
CA THR A 304 -65.41 -19.91 -43.54
C THR A 304 -66.81 -19.38 -43.25
N ALA A 305 -67.02 -18.64 -42.16
CA ALA A 305 -68.34 -18.13 -41.79
C ALA A 305 -68.89 -17.17 -42.86
N SER A 306 -68.04 -16.33 -43.45
CA SER A 306 -68.47 -15.41 -44.51
C SER A 306 -68.88 -16.18 -45.76
N HIS A 307 -68.10 -17.18 -46.17
CA HIS A 307 -68.47 -18.05 -47.30
C HIS A 307 -69.78 -18.80 -47.05
N ASP A 308 -69.93 -19.41 -45.87
CA ASP A 308 -71.07 -20.25 -45.52
C ASP A 308 -72.36 -19.45 -45.28
N LEU A 309 -72.26 -18.16 -44.93
CA LEU A 309 -73.40 -17.26 -44.79
C LEU A 309 -73.77 -16.57 -46.11
N LEU A 310 -72.79 -16.25 -46.97
CA LEU A 310 -73.04 -15.58 -48.26
C LEU A 310 -73.65 -16.52 -49.29
N ALA A 311 -73.24 -17.80 -49.32
CA ALA A 311 -73.76 -18.77 -50.27
C ALA A 311 -75.30 -18.96 -50.20
N PRO A 312 -75.93 -19.24 -49.03
CA PRO A 312 -77.38 -19.33 -48.94
C PRO A 312 -78.06 -18.00 -49.20
N LEU A 313 -77.43 -16.86 -48.85
CA LEU A 313 -77.98 -15.54 -49.14
C LEU A 313 -78.08 -15.28 -50.65
N GLY A 314 -77.06 -15.68 -51.42
CA GLY A 314 -77.08 -15.61 -52.88
C GLY A 314 -78.19 -16.46 -53.51
N ASN A 315 -78.50 -17.62 -52.93
CA ASN A 315 -79.63 -18.45 -53.37
C ASN A 315 -80.98 -17.76 -53.12
N ILE A 316 -81.12 -17.05 -51.99
CA ILE A 316 -82.33 -16.28 -51.67
C ILE A 316 -82.46 -15.07 -52.62
N GLU A 317 -81.36 -14.34 -52.89
CA GLU A 317 -81.33 -13.25 -53.88
C GLU A 317 -81.79 -13.77 -55.25
N THR A 318 -81.21 -14.87 -55.73
CA THR A 318 -81.56 -15.45 -57.04
C THR A 318 -83.04 -15.85 -57.10
N SER A 319 -83.58 -16.44 -56.01
CA SER A 319 -84.99 -16.83 -55.93
C SER A 319 -85.91 -15.62 -55.96
N ILE A 320 -85.51 -14.51 -55.34
CA ILE A 320 -86.26 -13.25 -55.36
C ILE A 320 -86.16 -12.56 -56.70
N ASP A 321 -85.01 -12.60 -57.36
CA ASP A 321 -84.84 -12.07 -58.71
C ASP A 321 -85.75 -12.80 -59.71
N VAL A 322 -85.88 -14.12 -59.58
CA VAL A 322 -86.87 -14.90 -60.35
C VAL A 322 -88.29 -14.46 -60.02
N MET A 323 -88.63 -14.23 -58.74
CA MET A 323 -89.95 -13.71 -58.35
C MET A 323 -90.21 -12.29 -58.89
N ASN A 324 -89.19 -11.44 -58.97
CA ASN A 324 -89.28 -10.09 -59.54
C ASN A 324 -89.53 -10.10 -61.06
N GLN A 325 -89.12 -11.16 -61.76
CA GLN A 325 -89.34 -11.34 -63.20
C GLN A 325 -90.75 -11.84 -63.54
N ILE A 326 -91.47 -12.41 -62.57
CA ILE A 326 -92.88 -12.79 -62.74
C ILE A 326 -93.72 -11.51 -62.69
N ALA A 327 -94.64 -11.32 -63.63
CA ALA A 327 -95.50 -10.14 -63.65
C ALA A 327 -96.46 -10.13 -62.45
N LEU A 328 -96.09 -9.42 -61.39
CA LEU A 328 -96.89 -9.28 -60.18
C LEU A 328 -97.89 -8.15 -60.32
N SER A 329 -99.18 -8.46 -60.15
CA SER A 329 -100.26 -7.47 -60.23
C SER A 329 -100.75 -6.99 -58.86
N ASP A 330 -100.34 -7.66 -57.78
CA ASP A 330 -100.74 -7.32 -56.41
C ASP A 330 -99.74 -6.36 -55.75
N LYS A 331 -100.21 -5.14 -55.49
CA LYS A 331 -99.44 -4.07 -54.85
C LYS A 331 -98.89 -4.46 -53.47
N LYS A 332 -99.62 -5.25 -52.68
CA LYS A 332 -99.13 -5.70 -51.35
C LYS A 332 -97.97 -6.68 -51.48
N LEU A 333 -98.00 -7.54 -52.50
CA LEU A 333 -96.94 -8.51 -52.74
C LEU A 333 -95.64 -7.82 -53.19
N ILE A 334 -95.77 -6.79 -54.03
CA ILE A 334 -94.65 -5.94 -54.47
C ILE A 334 -94.01 -5.22 -53.28
N ASP A 335 -94.82 -4.65 -52.38
CA ASP A 335 -94.31 -3.96 -51.18
C ASP A 335 -93.54 -4.92 -50.24
N ILE A 336 -94.02 -6.16 -50.06
CA ILE A 336 -93.35 -7.19 -49.27
C ILE A 336 -92.03 -7.63 -49.93
N LEU A 337 -92.02 -7.87 -51.25
CA LEU A 337 -90.80 -8.22 -51.99
C LEU A 337 -89.72 -7.13 -51.90
N ASN A 338 -90.13 -5.86 -51.98
CA ASN A 338 -89.21 -4.72 -51.79
C ASN A 338 -88.61 -4.70 -50.38
N LEU A 339 -89.39 -5.02 -49.35
CA LEU A 339 -88.90 -5.11 -47.97
C LEU A 339 -87.89 -6.26 -47.79
N ILE A 340 -88.16 -7.42 -48.40
CA ILE A 340 -87.26 -8.58 -48.36
C ILE A 340 -85.96 -8.25 -49.11
N ASN A 341 -86.03 -7.67 -50.31
CA ASN A 341 -84.87 -7.23 -51.08
C ASN A 341 -83.99 -6.25 -50.29
N ARG A 342 -84.61 -5.27 -49.63
CA ARG A 342 -83.88 -4.32 -48.78
C ARG A 342 -83.20 -5.02 -47.60
N SER A 343 -83.90 -5.95 -46.95
CA SER A 343 -83.38 -6.69 -45.80
C SER A 343 -82.20 -7.58 -46.17
N ILE A 344 -82.27 -8.28 -47.29
CA ILE A 344 -81.18 -9.13 -47.81
C ILE A 344 -79.97 -8.30 -48.20
N LYS A 345 -80.19 -7.16 -48.87
CA LYS A 345 -79.10 -6.25 -49.22
C LYS A 345 -78.40 -5.69 -47.98
N THR A 346 -79.15 -5.33 -46.94
CA THR A 346 -78.58 -4.93 -45.64
C THR A 346 -77.82 -6.09 -44.98
N TYR A 347 -78.33 -7.31 -45.03
CA TYR A 347 -77.69 -8.48 -44.45
C TYR A 347 -76.36 -8.83 -45.14
N ARG A 348 -76.34 -8.76 -46.47
CA ARG A 348 -75.13 -8.93 -47.28
C ARG A 348 -74.08 -7.90 -46.92
N GLN A 349 -74.48 -6.63 -46.82
CA GLN A 349 -73.57 -5.56 -46.42
C GLN A 349 -72.99 -5.82 -45.03
N LEU A 350 -73.81 -6.20 -44.04
CA LEU A 350 -73.35 -6.48 -42.67
C LEU A 350 -72.34 -7.65 -42.62
N ILE A 351 -72.60 -8.76 -43.32
CA ILE A 351 -71.65 -9.89 -43.37
C ILE A 351 -70.34 -9.45 -44.01
N THR A 352 -70.43 -8.66 -45.10
CA THR A 352 -69.25 -8.14 -45.80
C THR A 352 -68.46 -7.18 -44.91
N ASP A 353 -69.14 -6.30 -44.17
CA ASP A 353 -68.51 -5.33 -43.28
C ASP A 353 -67.81 -6.04 -42.10
N ILE A 354 -68.43 -7.07 -41.51
CA ILE A 354 -67.80 -7.90 -40.47
C ILE A 354 -66.55 -8.59 -41.01
N SER A 355 -66.61 -9.11 -42.24
CA SER A 355 -65.46 -9.76 -42.90
C SER A 355 -64.29 -8.78 -43.08
N VAL A 356 -64.60 -7.54 -43.46
CA VAL A 356 -63.58 -6.49 -43.66
C VAL A 356 -63.00 -6.03 -42.33
N ILE A 357 -63.83 -5.80 -41.30
CA ILE A 357 -63.37 -5.37 -39.97
C ILE A 357 -62.45 -6.42 -39.35
N ALA A 358 -62.86 -7.67 -39.40
CA ALA A 358 -62.12 -8.75 -38.75
C ALA A 358 -60.80 -9.05 -39.48
N LYS A 359 -60.75 -8.84 -40.81
CA LYS A 359 -59.51 -8.87 -41.61
C LYS A 359 -58.58 -7.67 -41.37
N VAL A 360 -59.15 -6.51 -41.01
CA VAL A 360 -58.37 -5.32 -40.62
C VAL A 360 -57.72 -5.50 -39.25
N GLU A 361 -58.37 -6.19 -38.30
CA GLU A 361 -57.78 -6.50 -37.00
C GLU A 361 -56.61 -7.48 -37.10
N SER A 362 -56.69 -8.53 -37.94
CA SER A 362 -55.60 -9.51 -38.10
C SER A 362 -54.37 -8.98 -38.84
N GLU A 363 -54.52 -8.04 -39.78
CA GLU A 363 -53.43 -7.43 -40.55
C GLU A 363 -52.83 -6.16 -39.90
N SER A 364 -53.30 -5.76 -38.71
CA SER A 364 -53.01 -4.46 -38.08
C SER A 364 -51.56 -4.22 -37.60
N SER A 365 -50.57 -5.06 -37.95
CA SER A 365 -49.23 -5.01 -37.35
C SER A 365 -48.11 -4.38 -38.20
N LEU A 366 -48.35 -3.95 -39.44
CA LEU A 366 -47.31 -3.27 -40.23
C LEU A 366 -47.70 -1.83 -40.58
N MET A 367 -47.21 -0.91 -39.75
CA MET A 367 -47.26 0.54 -39.99
C MET A 367 -46.13 0.92 -40.97
N GLU A 368 -46.49 1.34 -42.18
CA GLU A 368 -45.52 1.82 -43.18
C GLU A 368 -45.55 3.35 -43.27
N LEU A 369 -44.44 3.96 -43.69
CA LEU A 369 -44.39 5.38 -44.05
C LEU A 369 -45.04 5.54 -45.43
N VAL A 370 -46.19 6.21 -45.47
CA VAL A 370 -46.96 6.47 -46.69
C VAL A 370 -46.78 7.92 -47.10
N ASN A 371 -46.31 8.13 -48.34
CA ASN A 371 -46.23 9.45 -48.95
C ASN A 371 -47.62 9.88 -49.43
N ILE A 372 -48.16 10.94 -48.82
CA ILE A 372 -49.50 11.45 -49.13
C ILE A 372 -49.54 12.16 -50.49
N GLU A 373 -48.44 12.80 -50.89
CA GLU A 373 -48.34 13.54 -52.15
C GLU A 373 -48.51 12.57 -53.33
N GLU A 374 -47.77 11.46 -53.32
CA GLU A 374 -47.88 10.39 -54.32
C GLU A 374 -49.26 9.70 -54.30
N LEU A 375 -49.85 9.50 -53.12
CA LEU A 375 -51.17 8.89 -53.01
C LEU A 375 -52.26 9.77 -53.65
N ILE A 376 -52.20 11.08 -53.42
CA ILE A 376 -53.17 12.04 -53.97
C ILE A 376 -53.01 12.14 -55.48
N GLU A 377 -51.79 12.19 -56.01
CA GLU A 377 -51.54 12.16 -57.46
C GLU A 377 -52.15 10.93 -58.13
N ASN A 378 -51.97 9.75 -57.52
CA ASN A 378 -52.55 8.51 -58.02
C ASN A 378 -54.09 8.52 -58.00
N ILE A 379 -54.70 9.11 -56.97
CA ILE A 379 -56.16 9.25 -56.87
C ILE A 379 -56.70 10.27 -57.89
N GLU A 380 -56.03 11.40 -58.06
CA GLU A 380 -56.40 12.41 -59.06
C GLU A 380 -56.32 11.82 -60.48
N TRP A 381 -55.31 10.99 -60.75
CA TRP A 381 -55.19 10.26 -62.01
C TRP A 381 -56.33 9.25 -62.21
N SER A 382 -56.66 8.46 -61.19
CA SER A 382 -57.77 7.49 -61.25
C SER A 382 -59.15 8.14 -61.43
N LEU A 383 -59.34 9.38 -60.96
CA LEU A 383 -60.61 10.11 -61.05
C LEU A 383 -60.63 11.18 -62.15
N GLN A 384 -59.61 11.21 -63.01
CA GLN A 384 -59.38 12.25 -64.01
C GLN A 384 -60.63 12.53 -64.86
N ASP A 385 -61.28 11.49 -65.38
CA ASP A 385 -62.48 11.63 -66.22
C ASP A 385 -63.64 12.31 -65.47
N LYS A 386 -63.84 11.98 -64.18
CA LYS A 386 -64.91 12.57 -63.35
C LYS A 386 -64.61 14.01 -62.97
N ILE A 387 -63.34 14.34 -62.70
CA ILE A 387 -62.90 15.70 -62.40
C ILE A 387 -63.11 16.58 -63.64
N GLN A 388 -62.78 16.07 -64.83
CA GLN A 388 -62.95 16.79 -66.09
C GLN A 388 -64.43 17.00 -66.45
N GLN A 389 -65.28 16.00 -66.25
CA GLN A 389 -66.72 16.11 -66.50
C GLN A 389 -67.43 17.07 -65.54
N SER A 390 -66.99 17.15 -64.28
CA SER A 390 -67.58 18.03 -63.27
C SER A 390 -67.01 19.45 -63.28
N GLY A 391 -65.88 19.69 -63.97
CA GLY A 391 -65.18 20.98 -63.96
C GLY A 391 -64.57 21.35 -62.59
N ALA A 392 -64.41 20.36 -61.70
CA ALA A 392 -63.90 20.58 -60.36
C ALA A 392 -62.42 21.00 -60.39
N LYS A 393 -62.03 21.96 -59.54
CA LYS A 393 -60.63 22.35 -59.32
C LYS A 393 -60.18 21.85 -57.95
N ILE A 394 -59.29 20.86 -57.95
CA ILE A 394 -58.69 20.34 -56.72
C ILE A 394 -57.52 21.25 -56.34
N LYS A 395 -57.48 21.68 -55.08
CA LYS A 395 -56.35 22.40 -54.48
C LYS A 395 -55.87 21.60 -53.28
N CYS A 396 -54.65 21.08 -53.36
CA CYS A 396 -54.05 20.34 -52.28
C CYS A 396 -52.99 21.21 -51.56
N SER A 397 -53.09 21.32 -50.23
CA SER A 397 -52.10 22.00 -49.40
C SER A 397 -51.81 21.11 -48.20
N LEU A 398 -50.69 20.39 -48.27
CA LEU A 398 -50.29 19.42 -47.26
C LEU A 398 -49.22 20.03 -46.35
N ALA A 399 -49.44 20.00 -45.04
CA ALA A 399 -48.44 20.43 -44.04
C ALA A 399 -47.43 19.31 -43.71
N ILE A 400 -47.77 18.05 -43.99
CA ILE A 400 -46.99 16.86 -43.70
C ILE A 400 -47.00 15.99 -44.95
N LYS A 401 -45.82 15.55 -45.40
CA LYS A 401 -45.66 14.79 -46.65
C LYS A 401 -45.78 13.27 -46.46
N GLU A 402 -45.45 12.78 -45.27
CA GLU A 402 -45.44 11.35 -44.96
C GLU A 402 -46.16 11.09 -43.63
N ILE A 403 -47.01 10.07 -43.61
CA ILE A 403 -47.68 9.61 -42.40
C ILE A 403 -47.40 8.14 -42.18
N LYS A 404 -47.25 7.72 -40.92
CA LYS A 404 -47.28 6.30 -40.57
C LYS A 404 -48.71 5.82 -40.66
N PHE A 405 -48.99 4.96 -41.62
CA PHE A 405 -50.33 4.45 -41.90
C PHE A 405 -50.25 2.98 -42.27
N SER A 406 -51.21 2.18 -41.81
CA SER A 406 -51.32 0.78 -42.23
C SER A 406 -51.85 0.74 -43.66
N LYS A 407 -51.00 0.35 -44.61
CA LYS A 407 -51.33 0.34 -46.04
C LYS A 407 -52.30 -0.80 -46.33
N LYS A 408 -53.61 -0.51 -46.32
CA LYS A 408 -54.66 -1.38 -46.85
C LYS A 408 -54.32 -1.66 -48.32
N LYS A 409 -53.99 -2.90 -48.71
CA LYS A 409 -54.07 -3.28 -50.13
C LYS A 409 -55.55 -3.27 -50.50
N PRO A 410 -56.01 -2.40 -51.41
CA PRO A 410 -57.32 -2.60 -51.98
C PRO A 410 -57.23 -3.89 -52.80
N SER A 411 -58.02 -4.89 -52.43
CA SER A 411 -58.29 -6.02 -53.31
C SER A 411 -58.71 -5.49 -54.69
N GLU A 412 -57.98 -5.85 -55.74
CA GLU A 412 -58.17 -5.46 -57.16
C GLU A 412 -59.49 -5.95 -57.79
N HIS A 413 -60.53 -6.16 -56.98
CA HIS A 413 -61.82 -6.68 -57.42
C HIS A 413 -62.97 -5.79 -56.94
N THR A 414 -62.88 -4.48 -57.16
CA THR A 414 -64.08 -3.63 -57.18
C THR A 414 -63.83 -2.35 -57.99
N PHE A 415 -63.90 -2.47 -59.31
CA PHE A 415 -64.29 -1.38 -60.21
C PHE A 415 -65.14 -1.92 -61.34
#